data_AF-A0A5C8IZ03-F1
#
_entry.id   AF-A0A5C8IZ03-F1
#
_cell.length_a   1.000
_cell.length_b   1.000
_cell.length_c   1.000
_cell.angle_alpha   90.00
_cell.angle_beta   90.00
_cell.angle_gamma   90.00
#
_symmetry.space_group_name_H-M   'P 1'
#
loop_
_entity.id
_entity.type
_entity.pdbx_description
1 polymer ?
#
loop_
_entity_poly.entity_id
_entity_poly.type
_entity_poly.pdbx_seq_one_letter_code
_entity_poly.pdbx_strand_id
1 'polypeptide(L)'
;MSAAASNVASTGAAALPLGPLTDYLRAQGLLGDAAPQLSVLAGGQSNPTFRIDAGPSRQYVLRKKPAGTLVASAHAIDREFRVMQALQGSGVPVPRMLAYCEDGSLIGTPFYVMEFLQGRVFMDQGLPGMAPAERLAIYREMNRVIAALHAVDYHAVGLGDYGKEGHYVGRQIARWTRQCRESPLPVNAAMQRLMDWLPAHLPPGDETTLVHGDYRLDNLIFHPTEPRVIGVLDWELSTLGHPLADLAYQCMGWRIPHDLWRGIGGLDLTSLGIPSEAEYVRWYGEATGRDAAGHWDYYIAYNLFRMAAILHGIAQRAQDGNAASADAVQTGAKAGPLAELGWQAAQRYQATRG
;
A
#
# COMPACT_ATOMS: atom_id res chain seq x y z
N MET A 1 9.97 25.67 -22.04
CA MET A 1 10.96 24.95 -22.86
C MET A 1 10.82 23.48 -22.56
N SER A 2 10.72 22.70 -23.63
CA SER A 2 10.41 21.26 -23.68
C SER A 2 11.32 20.44 -22.77
N ALA A 3 10.75 19.61 -21.90
CA ALA A 3 11.47 18.58 -21.16
C ALA A 3 10.94 17.21 -21.61
N ALA A 4 11.84 16.45 -22.21
CA ALA A 4 11.62 15.23 -22.95
C ALA A 4 10.92 14.13 -22.14
N ALA A 5 9.93 13.49 -22.78
CA ALA A 5 9.46 12.18 -22.41
C ALA A 5 10.63 11.19 -22.51
N SER A 6 11.09 10.66 -21.38
CA SER A 6 12.07 9.59 -21.36
C SER A 6 11.39 8.29 -21.75
N ASN A 7 11.77 7.80 -22.94
CA ASN A 7 11.33 6.55 -23.51
C ASN A 7 12.10 5.41 -22.81
N VAL A 8 11.54 4.86 -21.74
CA VAL A 8 12.02 3.60 -21.14
C VAL A 8 11.31 2.46 -21.87
N ALA A 9 12.11 1.62 -22.52
CA ALA A 9 11.65 0.51 -23.33
C ALA A 9 10.69 -0.41 -22.56
N SER A 10 9.49 -0.59 -23.12
CA SER A 10 8.45 -1.50 -22.66
C SER A 10 8.80 -2.95 -23.03
N THR A 11 9.34 -3.71 -22.09
CA THR A 11 9.49 -5.16 -22.22
C THR A 11 8.55 -5.84 -21.24
N GLY A 12 7.30 -6.11 -21.66
CA GLY A 12 6.39 -6.96 -20.87
C GLY A 12 4.89 -6.91 -21.21
N ALA A 13 4.37 -5.87 -21.88
CA ALA A 13 2.97 -5.84 -22.28
C ALA A 13 2.77 -6.61 -23.59
N ALA A 14 2.56 -7.93 -23.50
CA ALA A 14 1.93 -8.64 -24.61
C ALA A 14 0.62 -7.91 -24.96
N ALA A 15 0.42 -7.58 -26.24
CA ALA A 15 -0.80 -6.92 -26.68
C ALA A 15 -2.02 -7.76 -26.24
N LEU A 16 -2.93 -7.15 -25.48
CA LEU A 16 -4.15 -7.82 -25.03
C LEU A 16 -5.00 -8.23 -26.25
N PRO A 17 -5.67 -9.40 -26.23
CA PRO A 17 -6.52 -9.81 -27.34
C PRO A 17 -7.77 -8.92 -27.37
N LEU A 18 -7.71 -7.87 -28.20
CA LEU A 18 -8.70 -6.80 -28.23
C LEU A 18 -10.11 -7.27 -28.61
N GLY A 19 -10.24 -8.27 -29.48
CA GLY A 19 -11.54 -8.82 -29.90
C GLY A 19 -12.35 -9.37 -28.72
N PRO A 20 -11.88 -10.45 -28.07
CA PRO A 20 -12.53 -11.03 -26.90
C PRO A 20 -12.81 -10.01 -25.79
N LEU A 21 -11.86 -9.11 -25.51
CA LEU A 21 -12.03 -8.06 -24.51
C LEU A 21 -13.13 -7.07 -24.90
N THR A 22 -13.21 -6.68 -26.16
CA THR A 22 -14.26 -5.76 -26.67
C THR A 22 -15.64 -6.38 -26.50
N ASP A 23 -15.80 -7.65 -26.88
CA ASP A 23 -17.09 -8.35 -26.76
C ASP A 23 -17.50 -8.50 -25.29
N TYR A 24 -16.55 -8.83 -24.41
CA TYR A 24 -16.78 -8.84 -22.97
C TYR A 24 -17.24 -7.47 -22.44
N LEU A 25 -16.54 -6.39 -22.78
CA LEU A 25 -16.90 -5.05 -22.32
C LEU A 25 -18.28 -4.61 -22.82
N ARG A 26 -18.69 -4.99 -24.04
CA ARG A 26 -20.07 -4.75 -24.54
C ARG A 26 -21.10 -5.56 -23.77
N ALA A 27 -20.83 -6.84 -23.52
CA ALA A 27 -21.74 -7.70 -22.76
C ALA A 27 -21.95 -7.19 -21.32
N GLN A 28 -20.94 -6.56 -20.73
CA GLN A 28 -21.02 -5.90 -19.42
C GLN A 28 -21.66 -4.49 -19.47
N GLY A 29 -22.06 -4.00 -20.64
CA GLY A 29 -22.62 -2.65 -20.82
C GLY A 29 -21.60 -1.51 -20.64
N LEU A 30 -20.31 -1.82 -20.61
CA LEU A 30 -19.23 -0.86 -20.37
C LEU A 30 -18.79 -0.14 -21.65
N LEU A 31 -19.05 -0.74 -22.82
CA LEU A 31 -18.66 -0.22 -24.12
C LEU A 31 -19.88 0.03 -25.02
N GLY A 32 -19.82 1.10 -25.83
CA GLY A 32 -20.78 1.35 -26.90
C GLY A 32 -20.37 0.66 -28.21
N ASP A 33 -20.68 1.30 -29.35
CA ASP A 33 -20.39 0.73 -30.68
C ASP A 33 -18.90 0.82 -31.04
N ALA A 34 -18.24 1.91 -30.65
CA ALA A 34 -16.82 2.15 -30.93
C ALA A 34 -15.91 1.16 -30.18
N ALA A 35 -14.83 0.74 -30.83
CA ALA A 35 -13.80 -0.08 -30.21
C ALA A 35 -13.04 0.70 -29.11
N PRO A 36 -12.60 0.03 -28.03
CA PRO A 36 -11.85 0.69 -26.97
C PRO A 36 -10.41 0.95 -27.38
N GLN A 37 -9.80 2.01 -26.86
CA GLN A 37 -8.35 2.20 -26.91
C GLN A 37 -7.73 1.80 -25.58
N LEU A 38 -6.58 1.13 -25.63
CA LEU A 38 -5.84 0.69 -24.44
C LEU A 38 -4.51 1.41 -24.33
N SER A 39 -4.19 1.86 -23.13
CA SER A 39 -2.86 2.36 -22.79
C SER A 39 -2.38 1.76 -21.48
N VAL A 40 -1.09 1.48 -21.37
CA VAL A 40 -0.49 0.99 -20.12
C VAL A 40 -0.46 2.13 -19.11
N LEU A 41 -0.91 1.88 -17.89
CA LEU A 41 -0.69 2.80 -16.78
C LEU A 41 0.65 2.50 -16.13
N ALA A 42 1.57 3.47 -16.18
CA ALA A 42 2.87 3.36 -15.53
C ALA A 42 2.72 3.35 -13.99
N GLY A 43 3.63 2.66 -13.30
CA GLY A 43 3.73 2.68 -11.83
C GLY A 43 3.29 1.39 -11.12
N GLY A 44 2.46 0.54 -11.74
CA GLY A 44 2.08 -0.76 -11.18
C GLY A 44 3.13 -1.84 -11.48
N GLN A 45 4.02 -2.13 -10.52
CA GLN A 45 5.09 -3.13 -10.70
C GLN A 45 4.58 -4.58 -10.50
N SER A 46 3.55 -4.79 -9.67
CA SER A 46 3.08 -6.14 -9.31
C SER A 46 2.12 -6.74 -10.35
N ASN A 47 1.09 -6.00 -10.77
CA ASN A 47 0.04 -6.49 -11.68
C ASN A 47 -0.11 -5.56 -12.90
N PRO A 48 -0.09 -6.09 -14.13
CA PRO A 48 -0.33 -5.29 -15.33
C PRO A 48 -1.65 -4.52 -15.26
N THR A 49 -1.55 -3.20 -15.44
CA THR A 49 -2.68 -2.27 -15.29
C THR A 49 -2.79 -1.40 -16.56
N PHE A 50 -3.98 -1.34 -17.13
CA PHE A 50 -4.28 -0.67 -18.38
C PHE A 50 -5.43 0.31 -18.20
N ARG A 51 -5.34 1.48 -18.83
CA ARG A 51 -6.48 2.36 -19.03
C ARG A 51 -7.23 1.91 -20.28
N ILE A 52 -8.55 1.85 -20.17
CA ILE A 52 -9.49 1.61 -21.25
C ILE A 52 -10.20 2.94 -21.54
N ASP A 53 -10.02 3.47 -22.74
CA ASP A 53 -10.81 4.58 -23.27
C ASP A 53 -11.95 4.00 -24.11
N ALA A 54 -13.17 4.02 -23.56
CA ALA A 54 -14.38 3.41 -24.11
C ALA A 54 -15.34 4.45 -24.74
N GLY A 55 -14.79 5.53 -25.28
CA GLY A 55 -15.50 6.68 -25.85
C GLY A 55 -15.14 8.01 -25.17
N PRO A 56 -15.76 9.14 -25.57
CA PRO A 56 -15.35 10.48 -25.13
C PRO A 56 -15.40 10.73 -23.62
N SER A 57 -16.27 10.03 -22.89
CA SER A 57 -16.50 10.24 -21.45
C SER A 57 -16.47 8.96 -20.61
N ARG A 58 -16.08 7.82 -21.20
CA ARG A 58 -16.06 6.52 -20.51
C ARG A 58 -14.63 6.04 -20.43
N GLN A 59 -14.08 6.08 -19.22
CA GLN A 59 -12.72 5.63 -18.93
C GLN A 59 -12.77 4.61 -17.81
N TYR A 60 -12.04 3.52 -17.99
CA TYR A 60 -11.94 2.45 -17.01
C TYR A 60 -10.49 2.04 -16.80
N VAL A 61 -10.26 1.28 -15.74
CA VAL A 61 -8.99 0.61 -15.48
C VAL A 61 -9.21 -0.89 -15.53
N LEU A 62 -8.37 -1.59 -16.30
CA LEU A 62 -8.25 -3.04 -16.28
C LEU A 62 -6.98 -3.43 -15.52
N ARG A 63 -7.11 -4.29 -14.51
CA ARG A 63 -5.97 -4.90 -13.81
C ARG A 63 -6.08 -6.41 -13.95
N LYS A 64 -4.97 -7.07 -14.33
CA LYS A 64 -4.91 -8.51 -14.57
C LYS A 64 -3.75 -9.15 -13.84
N LYS A 65 -3.81 -10.47 -13.62
CA LYS A 65 -2.64 -11.22 -13.12
C LYS A 65 -1.51 -11.20 -14.17
N PRO A 66 -0.22 -11.21 -13.77
CA PRO A 66 0.88 -11.43 -14.70
C PRO A 66 0.75 -12.79 -15.42
N ALA A 67 1.32 -12.91 -16.61
CA ALA A 67 1.38 -14.19 -17.30
C ALA A 67 2.44 -15.12 -16.68
N GLY A 68 2.28 -16.43 -16.85
CA GLY A 68 3.24 -17.45 -16.40
C GLY A 68 2.88 -18.12 -15.07
N THR A 69 3.75 -19.00 -14.59
CA THR A 69 3.57 -19.73 -13.33
C THR A 69 3.85 -18.80 -12.16
N LEU A 70 2.82 -18.48 -11.39
CA LEU A 70 2.92 -17.61 -10.23
C LEU A 70 3.09 -18.41 -8.94
N VAL A 71 3.79 -17.83 -7.96
CA VAL A 71 3.84 -18.37 -6.61
C VAL A 71 2.44 -18.34 -6.01
N ALA A 72 2.02 -19.41 -5.33
CA ALA A 72 0.71 -19.48 -4.68
C ALA A 72 0.48 -18.26 -3.78
N SER A 73 -0.73 -17.70 -3.81
CA SER A 73 -1.17 -16.47 -3.11
C SER A 73 -0.53 -15.14 -3.55
N ALA A 74 0.42 -15.14 -4.50
CA ALA A 74 0.85 -13.90 -5.16
C ALA A 74 -0.21 -13.43 -6.18
N HIS A 75 -0.29 -12.11 -6.39
CA HIS A 75 -1.15 -11.51 -7.43
C HIS A 75 -2.65 -11.85 -7.28
N ALA A 76 -3.16 -11.83 -6.05
CA ALA A 76 -4.56 -12.16 -5.73
C ALA A 76 -5.54 -11.02 -6.08
N ILE A 77 -5.65 -10.70 -7.38
CA ILE A 77 -6.53 -9.63 -7.87
C ILE A 77 -8.02 -9.86 -7.55
N ASP A 78 -8.41 -11.11 -7.29
CA ASP A 78 -9.73 -11.51 -6.81
C ASP A 78 -10.01 -10.94 -5.42
N ARG A 79 -9.02 -10.96 -4.52
CA ARG A 79 -9.10 -10.34 -3.19
C ARG A 79 -9.15 -8.81 -3.30
N GLU A 80 -8.35 -8.21 -4.17
CA GLU A 80 -8.40 -6.77 -4.47
C GLU A 80 -9.80 -6.34 -4.94
N PHE A 81 -10.39 -7.09 -5.88
CA PHE A 81 -11.74 -6.83 -6.36
C PHE A 81 -12.79 -6.95 -5.23
N ARG A 82 -12.71 -8.04 -4.46
CA ARG A 82 -13.65 -8.34 -3.38
C ARG A 82 -13.66 -7.24 -2.31
N VAL A 83 -12.49 -6.79 -1.83
CA VAL A 83 -12.42 -5.78 -0.77
C VAL A 83 -12.90 -4.42 -1.25
N MET A 84 -12.49 -3.98 -2.46
CA MET A 84 -12.97 -2.71 -3.01
C MET A 84 -14.46 -2.75 -3.33
N GLN A 85 -15.00 -3.90 -3.76
CA GLN A 85 -16.44 -4.05 -3.96
C GLN A 85 -17.21 -3.96 -2.64
N ALA A 86 -16.74 -4.64 -1.58
CA ALA A 86 -17.34 -4.60 -0.26
C ALA A 86 -17.32 -3.20 0.38
N LEU A 87 -16.32 -2.39 0.05
CA LEU A 87 -16.18 -1.02 0.56
C LEU A 87 -17.03 0.01 -0.17
N GLN A 88 -17.71 -0.35 -1.27
CA GLN A 88 -18.57 0.59 -1.98
C GLN A 88 -19.73 1.06 -1.08
N GLY A 89 -19.91 2.38 -0.99
CA GLY A 89 -20.90 3.00 -0.11
C GLY A 89 -20.45 3.17 1.34
N SER A 90 -19.24 2.73 1.70
CA SER A 90 -18.63 3.02 3.01
C SER A 90 -18.01 4.41 3.07
N GLY A 91 -17.48 4.79 4.24
CA GLY A 91 -16.69 6.03 4.41
C GLY A 91 -15.29 5.98 3.78
N VAL A 92 -14.89 4.84 3.22
CA VAL A 92 -13.61 4.62 2.54
C VAL A 92 -13.78 4.82 1.03
N PRO A 93 -13.20 5.87 0.44
CA PRO A 93 -13.31 6.10 -1.00
C PRO A 93 -12.52 5.04 -1.77
N VAL A 94 -13.22 4.27 -2.61
CA VAL A 94 -12.65 3.27 -3.52
C VAL A 94 -13.24 3.47 -4.91
N PRO A 95 -12.50 3.14 -6.00
CA PRO A 95 -13.08 3.17 -7.34
C PRO A 95 -14.26 2.19 -7.42
N ARG A 96 -15.29 2.55 -8.18
CA ARG A 96 -16.39 1.61 -8.43
C ARG A 96 -15.87 0.39 -9.18
N MET A 97 -16.08 -0.79 -8.60
CA MET A 97 -15.77 -2.07 -9.23
C MET A 97 -16.89 -2.43 -10.21
N LEU A 98 -16.53 -2.61 -11.48
CA LEU A 98 -17.49 -2.73 -12.59
C LEU A 98 -17.71 -4.18 -13.03
N ALA A 99 -16.63 -4.95 -13.17
CA ALA A 99 -16.72 -6.34 -13.59
C ALA A 99 -15.49 -7.14 -13.10
N TYR A 100 -15.68 -8.41 -12.78
CA TYR A 100 -14.62 -9.38 -12.54
C TYR A 100 -14.77 -10.56 -13.49
N CYS A 101 -13.67 -10.94 -14.16
CA CYS A 101 -13.62 -12.09 -15.05
C CYS A 101 -12.60 -13.09 -14.49
N GLU A 102 -13.11 -14.21 -13.98
CA GLU A 102 -12.28 -15.34 -13.54
C GLU A 102 -11.78 -16.18 -14.73
N ASP A 103 -12.49 -16.17 -15.85
CA ASP A 103 -12.10 -16.89 -17.07
C ASP A 103 -10.85 -16.27 -17.72
N GLY A 104 -9.70 -16.82 -17.34
CA GLY A 104 -8.41 -16.44 -17.89
C GLY A 104 -8.25 -16.75 -19.38
N SER A 105 -9.12 -17.56 -20.01
CA SER A 105 -9.02 -17.85 -21.44
C SER A 105 -9.30 -16.61 -22.31
N LEU A 106 -10.00 -15.61 -21.77
CA LEU A 106 -10.45 -14.43 -22.51
C LEU A 106 -9.30 -13.49 -22.88
N ILE A 107 -8.40 -13.19 -21.92
CA ILE A 107 -7.22 -12.33 -22.15
C ILE A 107 -5.91 -12.93 -21.65
N GLY A 108 -5.88 -14.25 -21.44
CA GLY A 108 -4.73 -15.03 -20.98
C GLY A 108 -4.61 -15.15 -19.46
N THR A 109 -5.23 -14.25 -18.68
CA THR A 109 -5.31 -14.36 -17.21
C THR A 109 -6.59 -13.72 -16.67
N PRO A 110 -7.03 -14.07 -15.44
CA PRO A 110 -8.11 -13.37 -14.77
C PRO A 110 -7.85 -11.87 -14.66
N PHE A 111 -8.92 -11.07 -14.68
CA PHE A 111 -8.85 -9.62 -14.61
C PHE A 111 -10.10 -9.02 -13.97
N TYR A 112 -10.00 -7.76 -13.55
CA TYR A 112 -11.17 -6.95 -13.24
C TYR A 112 -11.13 -5.62 -14.00
N VAL A 113 -12.30 -5.00 -14.10
CA VAL A 113 -12.51 -3.64 -14.63
C VAL A 113 -13.10 -2.78 -13.52
N MET A 114 -12.55 -1.59 -13.33
CA MET A 114 -13.02 -0.60 -12.37
C MET A 114 -13.09 0.79 -13.00
N GLU A 115 -13.75 1.72 -12.31
CA GLU A 115 -13.77 3.13 -12.66
C GLU A 115 -12.37 3.73 -12.78
N PHE A 116 -12.14 4.57 -13.79
CA PHE A 116 -10.97 5.42 -13.85
C PHE A 116 -11.23 6.71 -13.08
N LEU A 117 -10.47 6.91 -12.01
CA LEU A 117 -10.55 8.12 -11.19
C LEU A 117 -9.57 9.17 -11.70
N GLN A 118 -10.09 10.27 -12.27
CA GLN A 118 -9.28 11.40 -12.68
C GLN A 118 -8.93 12.27 -11.46
N GLY A 119 -7.71 12.15 -10.96
CA GLY A 119 -7.25 12.87 -9.78
C GLY A 119 -5.74 13.08 -9.71
N ARG A 120 -5.27 13.49 -8.52
CA ARG A 120 -3.86 13.75 -8.20
C ARG A 120 -3.31 12.62 -7.34
N VAL A 121 -2.12 12.14 -7.65
CA VAL A 121 -1.35 11.23 -6.80
C VAL A 121 -0.09 11.95 -6.37
N PHE A 122 0.16 12.05 -5.06
CA PHE A 122 1.31 12.75 -4.52
C PHE A 122 2.40 11.75 -4.13
N MET A 123 3.56 11.85 -4.78
CA MET A 123 4.68 10.93 -4.56
C MET A 123 5.56 11.34 -3.36
N ASP A 124 5.78 12.64 -3.17
CA ASP A 124 6.59 13.19 -2.10
C ASP A 124 5.72 13.59 -0.90
N GLN A 125 6.00 12.98 0.26
CA GLN A 125 5.29 13.23 1.52
C GLN A 125 5.53 14.65 2.08
N GLY A 126 6.59 15.33 1.64
CA GLY A 126 6.83 16.74 1.93
C GLY A 126 5.89 17.69 1.17
N LEU A 127 5.13 17.19 0.19
CA LEU A 127 4.15 17.96 -0.61
C LEU A 127 4.75 19.28 -1.14
N PRO A 128 5.84 19.22 -1.94
CA PRO A 128 6.51 20.43 -2.43
C PRO A 128 5.57 21.29 -3.28
N GLY A 129 5.74 22.61 -3.20
CA GLY A 129 4.92 23.56 -3.97
C GLY A 129 3.54 23.88 -3.39
N MET A 130 3.13 23.26 -2.28
CA MET A 130 1.87 23.57 -1.59
C MET A 130 2.04 24.61 -0.48
N ALA A 131 0.97 25.34 -0.16
CA ALA A 131 0.90 26.19 1.01
C ALA A 131 0.76 25.35 2.30
N PRO A 132 1.18 25.87 3.47
CA PRO A 132 1.08 25.13 4.73
C PRO A 132 -0.33 24.61 5.07
N ALA A 133 -1.36 25.43 4.83
CA ALA A 133 -2.74 25.04 5.07
C ALA A 133 -3.22 23.90 4.15
N GLU A 134 -2.72 23.85 2.91
CA GLU A 134 -3.04 22.77 1.97
C GLU A 134 -2.39 21.45 2.42
N ARG A 135 -1.13 21.48 2.86
CA ARG A 135 -0.47 20.29 3.43
C ARG A 135 -1.24 19.75 4.62
N LEU A 136 -1.62 20.63 5.55
CA LEU A 136 -2.39 20.25 6.72
C LEU A 136 -3.71 19.55 6.34
N ALA A 137 -4.42 20.09 5.34
CA ALA A 137 -5.67 19.52 4.85
C ALA A 137 -5.47 18.13 4.20
N ILE A 138 -4.40 17.93 3.43
CA ILE A 138 -4.05 16.62 2.85
C ILE A 138 -3.79 15.58 3.96
N TYR A 139 -3.00 15.92 4.97
CA TYR A 139 -2.74 15.02 6.10
C TYR A 139 -4.01 14.74 6.91
N ARG A 140 -4.87 15.73 7.12
CA ARG A 140 -6.17 15.56 7.78
C ARG A 140 -7.07 14.57 7.04
N GLU A 141 -7.20 14.71 5.73
CA GLU A 141 -8.01 13.78 4.93
C GLU A 141 -7.43 12.37 4.93
N MET A 142 -6.11 12.24 4.81
CA MET A 142 -5.43 10.94 4.93
C MET A 142 -5.73 10.28 6.29
N ASN A 143 -5.77 11.05 7.38
CA ASN A 143 -6.10 10.54 8.72
C ASN A 143 -7.57 10.11 8.81
N ARG A 144 -8.48 10.92 8.25
CA ARG A 144 -9.91 10.59 8.19
C ARG A 144 -10.17 9.28 7.46
N VAL A 145 -9.50 9.05 6.32
CA VAL A 145 -9.70 7.86 5.51
C VAL A 145 -9.22 6.59 6.22
N ILE A 146 -8.03 6.59 6.84
CA ILE A 146 -7.56 5.41 7.59
C ILE A 146 -8.40 5.15 8.84
N ALA A 147 -8.88 6.20 9.52
CA ALA A 147 -9.83 6.05 10.62
C ALA A 147 -11.16 5.43 10.14
N ALA A 148 -11.69 5.89 9.00
CA ALA A 148 -12.89 5.32 8.39
C ALA A 148 -12.70 3.85 8.00
N LEU A 149 -11.53 3.49 7.48
CA LEU A 149 -11.18 2.10 7.15
C LEU A 149 -11.22 1.20 8.38
N HIS A 150 -10.58 1.61 9.47
CA HIS A 150 -10.54 0.84 10.71
C HIS A 150 -11.86 0.87 11.51
N ALA A 151 -12.86 1.62 11.04
CA ALA A 151 -14.22 1.64 11.58
C ALA A 151 -15.20 0.78 10.75
N VAL A 152 -14.78 0.24 9.60
CA VAL A 152 -15.63 -0.67 8.80
C VAL A 152 -15.91 -1.93 9.61
N ASP A 153 -17.20 -2.23 9.80
CA ASP A 153 -17.65 -3.54 10.22
C ASP A 153 -17.43 -4.54 9.07
N TYR A 154 -16.28 -5.21 9.10
CA TYR A 154 -15.87 -6.12 8.04
C TYR A 154 -16.78 -7.35 7.95
N HIS A 155 -17.50 -7.73 9.00
CA HIS A 155 -18.50 -8.79 8.91
C HIS A 155 -19.73 -8.31 8.13
N ALA A 156 -20.25 -7.12 8.45
CA ALA A 156 -21.43 -6.56 7.80
C ALA A 156 -21.24 -6.33 6.30
N VAL A 157 -20.02 -6.01 5.85
CA VAL A 157 -19.68 -5.85 4.42
C VAL A 157 -19.25 -7.16 3.74
N GLY A 158 -19.37 -8.32 4.41
CA GLY A 158 -19.10 -9.63 3.81
C GLY A 158 -17.61 -9.98 3.68
N LEU A 159 -16.76 -9.47 4.58
CA LEU A 159 -15.32 -9.71 4.66
C LEU A 159 -14.90 -10.49 5.92
N GLY A 160 -15.83 -11.18 6.59
CA GLY A 160 -15.55 -11.97 7.81
C GLY A 160 -14.49 -13.07 7.64
N ASP A 161 -14.35 -13.62 6.43
CA ASP A 161 -13.36 -14.64 6.03
C ASP A 161 -12.19 -14.06 5.21
N TYR A 162 -12.05 -12.72 5.16
CA TYR A 162 -11.06 -12.06 4.30
C TYR A 162 -9.60 -12.25 4.74
N GLY A 163 -9.40 -12.63 6.01
CA GLY A 163 -8.11 -12.90 6.62
C GLY A 163 -8.28 -13.66 7.93
N LYS A 164 -7.17 -13.94 8.62
CA LYS A 164 -7.22 -14.59 9.94
C LYS A 164 -7.39 -13.54 11.04
N GLU A 165 -8.37 -13.75 11.91
CA GLU A 165 -8.56 -12.91 13.10
C GLU A 165 -7.48 -13.15 14.16
N GLY A 166 -7.28 -12.14 15.01
CA GLY A 166 -6.38 -12.14 16.16
C GLY A 166 -4.90 -12.31 15.80
N HIS A 167 -4.00 -12.16 16.77
CA HIS A 167 -2.55 -12.45 16.68
C HIS A 167 -1.83 -11.95 15.40
N TYR A 168 -2.34 -10.91 14.74
CA TYR A 168 -1.87 -10.47 13.43
C TYR A 168 -0.38 -10.13 13.45
N VAL A 169 0.02 -9.27 14.38
CA VAL A 169 1.41 -8.80 14.51
C VAL A 169 2.36 -9.96 14.82
N GLY A 170 1.97 -10.87 15.72
CA GLY A 170 2.76 -12.06 16.04
C GLY A 170 3.00 -12.98 14.83
N ARG A 171 1.97 -13.24 14.02
CA ARG A 171 2.11 -14.03 12.79
C ARG A 171 3.02 -13.36 11.77
N GLN A 172 2.91 -12.04 11.62
CA GLN A 172 3.75 -11.26 10.72
C GLN A 172 5.21 -11.29 11.17
N ILE A 173 5.50 -11.09 12.47
CA ILE A 173 6.85 -11.21 13.03
C ILE A 173 7.44 -12.59 12.73
N ALA A 174 6.71 -13.66 13.04
CA ALA A 174 7.19 -15.02 12.80
C ALA A 174 7.52 -15.27 11.32
N ARG A 175 6.67 -14.79 10.40
CA ARG A 175 6.88 -14.91 8.95
C ARG A 175 8.15 -14.20 8.50
N TRP A 176 8.32 -12.92 8.86
CA TRP A 176 9.46 -12.11 8.41
C TRP A 176 10.77 -12.54 9.06
N THR A 177 10.74 -12.93 10.34
CA THR A 177 11.89 -13.52 11.04
C THR A 177 12.35 -14.80 10.34
N ARG A 178 11.41 -15.68 9.96
CA ARG A 178 11.75 -16.90 9.22
C ARG A 178 12.40 -16.58 7.87
N GLN A 179 11.81 -15.67 7.09
CA GLN A 179 12.36 -15.25 5.80
C GLN A 179 13.79 -14.72 5.92
N CYS A 180 14.05 -13.87 6.93
CA CYS A 180 15.39 -13.32 7.15
C CYS A 180 16.40 -14.38 7.61
N ARG A 181 16.00 -15.34 8.46
CA ARG A 181 16.88 -16.42 8.92
C ARG A 181 17.17 -17.47 7.84
N GLU A 182 16.24 -17.68 6.93
CA GLU A 182 16.39 -18.61 5.79
C GLU A 182 17.17 -17.97 4.61
N SER A 183 17.39 -16.66 4.64
CA SER A 183 18.16 -15.97 3.60
C SER A 183 19.65 -16.31 3.71
N PRO A 184 20.36 -16.54 2.58
CA PRO A 184 21.82 -16.69 2.60
C PRO A 184 22.53 -15.34 2.84
N LEU A 185 21.81 -14.22 2.76
CA LEU A 185 22.36 -12.90 3.00
C LEU A 185 22.56 -12.64 4.51
N PRO A 186 23.68 -12.01 4.91
CA PRO A 186 23.84 -11.58 6.29
C PRO A 186 22.80 -10.52 6.65
N VAL A 187 22.19 -10.68 7.82
CA VAL A 187 21.33 -9.67 8.45
C VAL A 187 22.15 -8.79 9.38
N ASN A 188 21.89 -7.48 9.41
CA ASN A 188 22.63 -6.58 10.31
C ASN A 188 22.25 -6.80 11.78
N ALA A 189 23.08 -6.27 12.69
CA ALA A 189 22.92 -6.48 14.12
C ALA A 189 21.58 -5.95 14.66
N ALA A 190 21.08 -4.81 14.16
CA ALA A 190 19.77 -4.31 14.54
C ALA A 190 18.63 -5.24 14.12
N MET A 191 18.68 -5.80 12.91
CA MET A 191 17.68 -6.76 12.45
C MET A 191 17.68 -8.01 13.32
N GLN A 192 18.85 -8.53 13.72
CA GLN A 192 18.97 -9.65 14.64
C GLN A 192 18.31 -9.34 16.00
N ARG A 193 18.64 -8.18 16.59
CA ARG A 193 18.02 -7.73 17.85
C ARG A 193 16.50 -7.58 17.73
N LEU A 194 15.99 -7.05 16.62
CA LEU A 194 14.55 -6.93 16.39
C LEU A 194 13.85 -8.28 16.25
N MET A 195 14.46 -9.25 15.54
CA MET A 195 13.91 -10.60 15.38
C MET A 195 13.72 -11.31 16.73
N ASP A 196 14.60 -11.05 17.69
CA ASP A 196 14.53 -11.64 19.03
C ASP A 196 13.64 -10.82 19.98
N TRP A 197 13.69 -9.48 19.88
CA TRP A 197 12.99 -8.57 20.79
C TRP A 197 11.48 -8.51 20.53
N LEU A 198 11.06 -8.38 19.27
CA LEU A 198 9.67 -8.22 18.88
C LEU A 198 8.74 -9.34 19.40
N PRO A 199 9.06 -10.64 19.23
CA PRO A 199 8.19 -11.70 19.75
C PRO A 199 8.12 -11.72 21.28
N ALA A 200 9.18 -11.30 21.97
CA ALA A 200 9.23 -11.30 23.44
C ALA A 200 8.46 -10.12 24.09
N HIS A 201 8.11 -9.08 23.31
CA HIS A 201 7.48 -7.85 23.81
C HIS A 201 6.14 -7.56 23.15
N LEU A 202 5.49 -8.56 22.53
CA LEU A 202 4.21 -8.41 21.85
C LEU A 202 3.18 -7.75 22.79
N PRO A 203 2.60 -6.59 22.41
CA PRO A 203 1.56 -5.96 23.19
C PRO A 203 0.36 -6.89 23.42
N PRO A 204 -0.31 -6.80 24.57
CA PRO A 204 -1.54 -7.53 24.80
C PRO A 204 -2.65 -7.03 23.88
N GLY A 205 -3.61 -7.90 23.59
CA GLY A 205 -4.76 -7.60 22.73
C GLY A 205 -4.63 -8.19 21.33
N ASP A 206 -5.79 -8.43 20.73
CA ASP A 206 -5.94 -9.10 19.45
C ASP A 206 -7.00 -8.40 18.58
N GLU A 207 -7.22 -7.10 18.84
CA GLU A 207 -8.13 -6.27 18.05
C GLU A 207 -7.85 -6.46 16.56
N THR A 208 -8.93 -6.71 15.83
CA THR A 208 -8.89 -7.03 14.41
C THR A 208 -9.86 -6.11 13.67
N THR A 209 -9.35 -5.42 12.66
CA THR A 209 -10.12 -4.61 11.72
C THR A 209 -9.72 -5.00 10.30
N LEU A 210 -10.45 -4.50 9.29
CA LEU A 210 -9.88 -4.42 7.96
C LEU A 210 -8.66 -3.50 7.99
N VAL A 211 -7.54 -3.94 7.45
CA VAL A 211 -6.31 -3.16 7.30
C VAL A 211 -5.89 -3.13 5.83
N HIS A 212 -5.35 -2.01 5.38
CA HIS A 212 -4.85 -1.85 4.02
C HIS A 212 -3.51 -2.58 3.83
N GLY A 213 -2.62 -2.52 4.84
CA GLY A 213 -1.31 -3.18 4.84
C GLY A 213 -0.19 -2.42 4.11
N ASP A 214 -0.56 -1.48 3.24
CA ASP A 214 0.32 -0.50 2.58
C ASP A 214 -0.31 0.90 2.50
N TYR A 215 -0.92 1.39 3.59
CA TYR A 215 -1.61 2.69 3.57
C TYR A 215 -0.61 3.85 3.57
N ARG A 216 -0.58 4.64 2.47
CA ARG A 216 0.41 5.71 2.25
C ARG A 216 -0.05 6.69 1.17
N LEU A 217 0.56 7.88 1.17
CA LEU A 217 0.14 9.04 0.37
C LEU A 217 -0.02 8.76 -1.14
N ASP A 218 0.94 8.07 -1.75
CA ASP A 218 0.94 7.73 -3.17
C ASP A 218 0.08 6.52 -3.54
N ASN A 219 -0.53 5.86 -2.55
CA ASN A 219 -1.63 4.94 -2.76
C ASN A 219 -3.01 5.64 -2.64
N LEU A 220 -3.02 6.98 -2.57
CA LEU A 220 -4.24 7.78 -2.53
C LEU A 220 -4.38 8.64 -3.79
N ILE A 221 -5.56 8.61 -4.38
CA ILE A 221 -5.97 9.56 -5.40
C ILE A 221 -6.75 10.67 -4.71
N PHE A 222 -6.23 11.89 -4.78
CA PHE A 222 -6.93 13.11 -4.37
C PHE A 222 -7.74 13.69 -5.52
N HIS A 223 -8.83 14.37 -5.18
CA HIS A 223 -9.61 15.17 -6.12
C HIS A 223 -8.69 16.14 -6.90
N PRO A 224 -8.96 16.46 -8.18
CA PRO A 224 -8.12 17.34 -9.00
C PRO A 224 -7.80 18.70 -8.36
N THR A 225 -8.71 19.23 -7.55
CA THR A 225 -8.60 20.58 -6.97
C THR A 225 -8.84 20.65 -5.46
N GLU A 226 -9.38 19.60 -4.83
CA GLU A 226 -9.76 19.62 -3.42
C GLU A 226 -8.86 18.68 -2.59
N PRO A 227 -8.57 18.97 -1.32
CA PRO A 227 -7.82 18.09 -0.42
C PRO A 227 -8.71 16.93 0.08
N ARG A 228 -9.34 16.21 -0.84
CA ARG A 228 -10.29 15.12 -0.59
C ARG A 228 -9.81 13.87 -1.32
N VAL A 229 -9.76 12.73 -0.65
CA VAL A 229 -9.41 11.46 -1.30
C VAL A 229 -10.65 10.96 -2.05
N ILE A 230 -10.45 10.59 -3.31
CA ILE A 230 -11.47 10.02 -4.19
C ILE A 230 -11.21 8.53 -4.47
N GLY A 231 -10.03 8.00 -4.11
CA GLY A 231 -9.76 6.57 -4.19
C GLY A 231 -8.54 6.16 -3.36
N VAL A 232 -8.68 5.05 -2.63
CA VAL A 232 -7.57 4.29 -2.03
C VAL A 232 -7.22 3.15 -2.99
N LEU A 233 -5.95 3.05 -3.36
CA LEU A 233 -5.41 2.11 -4.34
C LEU A 233 -4.56 1.02 -3.68
N ASP A 234 -4.27 -0.02 -4.46
CA ASP A 234 -3.29 -1.07 -4.14
C ASP A 234 -3.60 -1.89 -2.88
N TRP A 235 -4.75 -2.56 -2.94
CA TRP A 235 -5.26 -3.40 -1.87
C TRP A 235 -4.60 -4.79 -1.79
N GLU A 236 -3.48 -5.02 -2.49
CA GLU A 236 -2.86 -6.35 -2.62
C GLU A 236 -2.37 -6.94 -1.28
N LEU A 237 -2.02 -6.07 -0.32
CA LEU A 237 -1.56 -6.47 1.02
C LEU A 237 -2.67 -6.45 2.07
N SER A 238 -3.90 -6.10 1.68
CA SER A 238 -4.99 -5.94 2.64
C SER A 238 -5.45 -7.28 3.23
N THR A 239 -5.86 -7.22 4.48
CA THR A 239 -6.27 -8.38 5.29
C THR A 239 -7.06 -7.91 6.50
N LEU A 240 -7.56 -8.85 7.29
CA LEU A 240 -7.89 -8.60 8.69
C LEU A 240 -6.60 -8.53 9.53
N GLY A 241 -6.46 -7.50 10.34
CA GLY A 241 -5.25 -7.22 11.12
C GLY A 241 -5.44 -6.15 12.19
N HIS A 242 -4.36 -5.81 12.90
CA HIS A 242 -4.42 -4.86 14.01
C HIS A 242 -4.39 -3.41 13.49
N PRO A 243 -5.36 -2.54 13.83
CA PRO A 243 -5.45 -1.19 13.27
C PRO A 243 -4.25 -0.30 13.58
N LEU A 244 -3.70 -0.38 14.81
CA LEU A 244 -2.49 0.38 15.17
C LEU A 244 -1.24 -0.06 14.41
N ALA A 245 -1.18 -1.31 13.96
CA ALA A 245 -0.08 -1.77 13.12
C ALA A 245 -0.17 -1.16 11.71
N ASP A 246 -1.37 -0.95 11.19
CA ASP A 246 -1.57 -0.30 9.89
C ASP A 246 -1.36 1.23 9.97
N LEU A 247 -1.84 1.88 11.03
CA LEU A 247 -1.56 3.30 11.29
C LEU A 247 -0.06 3.57 11.47
N ALA A 248 0.63 2.74 12.26
CA ALA A 248 2.06 2.88 12.49
C ALA A 248 2.88 2.66 11.21
N TYR A 249 2.39 1.86 10.26
CA TYR A 249 3.06 1.67 8.97
C TYR A 249 3.16 3.00 8.22
N GLN A 250 2.05 3.73 8.15
CA GLN A 250 2.02 5.08 7.57
C GLN A 250 2.91 6.04 8.37
N CYS A 251 2.85 5.98 9.71
CA CYS A 251 3.56 6.91 10.58
C CYS A 251 5.08 6.69 10.62
N MET A 252 5.60 5.59 10.06
CA MET A 252 7.04 5.44 9.82
C MET A 252 7.63 6.62 9.04
N GLY A 253 6.83 7.29 8.18
CA GLY A 253 7.26 8.47 7.44
C GLY A 253 7.87 9.56 8.33
N TRP A 254 7.34 9.78 9.55
CA TRP A 254 7.90 10.75 10.51
C TRP A 254 9.27 10.34 11.07
N ARG A 255 9.60 9.05 11.05
CA ARG A 255 10.83 8.49 11.62
C ARG A 255 11.92 8.25 10.58
N ILE A 256 11.52 8.04 9.33
CA ILE A 256 12.44 7.84 8.20
C ILE A 256 12.93 9.21 7.72
N PRO A 257 14.25 9.46 7.63
CA PRO A 257 14.79 10.67 7.02
C PRO A 257 14.30 10.87 5.58
N HIS A 258 14.00 12.13 5.21
CA HIS A 258 13.48 12.48 3.87
C HIS A 258 14.44 12.10 2.73
N ASP A 259 15.75 12.13 2.98
CA ASP A 259 16.79 11.76 2.01
C ASP A 259 17.08 10.25 1.95
N LEU A 260 16.69 9.49 2.98
CA LEU A 260 16.90 8.05 3.02
C LEU A 260 15.89 7.33 2.13
N TRP A 261 14.60 7.64 2.30
CA TRP A 261 13.53 7.02 1.54
C TRP A 261 12.22 7.82 1.62
N ARG A 262 11.08 7.14 1.54
CA ARG A 262 9.71 7.67 1.63
C ARG A 262 9.40 8.20 3.04
N GLY A 263 10.16 9.17 3.53
CA GLY A 263 10.03 9.77 4.85
C GLY A 263 9.98 11.29 4.81
N ILE A 264 9.70 11.89 5.96
CA ILE A 264 9.67 13.34 6.20
C ILE A 264 10.50 13.70 7.45
N GLY A 265 11.20 12.74 8.04
CA GLY A 265 12.11 12.96 9.16
C GLY A 265 13.20 13.97 8.78
N GLY A 266 13.46 14.91 9.69
CA GLY A 266 14.45 15.98 9.51
C GLY A 266 13.94 17.22 8.78
N LEU A 267 12.74 17.20 8.20
CA LEU A 267 12.11 18.40 7.66
C LEU A 267 11.57 19.31 8.78
N ASP A 268 11.49 20.62 8.50
CA ASP A 268 10.79 21.57 9.38
C ASP A 268 9.27 21.45 9.17
N LEU A 269 8.67 20.46 9.83
CA LEU A 269 7.26 20.13 9.69
C LEU A 269 6.35 21.31 10.05
N THR A 270 6.75 22.10 11.06
CA THR A 270 5.98 23.25 11.53
C THR A 270 5.88 24.32 10.44
N SER A 271 7.00 24.73 9.82
CA SER A 271 6.94 25.73 8.74
C SER A 271 6.27 25.20 7.48
N LEU A 272 6.36 23.89 7.23
CA LEU A 272 5.67 23.24 6.14
C LEU A 272 4.16 23.11 6.38
N GLY A 273 3.66 23.23 7.61
CA GLY A 273 2.26 22.96 7.97
C GLY A 273 1.90 21.48 7.99
N ILE A 274 2.89 20.59 8.14
CA ILE A 274 2.70 19.15 8.31
C ILE A 274 2.54 18.88 9.81
N PRO A 275 1.52 18.12 10.25
CA PRO A 275 1.34 17.85 11.66
C PRO A 275 2.50 17.05 12.25
N SER A 276 2.74 17.23 13.56
CA SER A 276 3.61 16.30 14.29
C SER A 276 3.00 14.89 14.31
N GLU A 277 3.84 13.88 14.48
CA GLU A 277 3.40 12.49 14.62
C GLU A 277 2.39 12.33 15.77
N ALA A 278 2.65 12.99 16.90
CA ALA A 278 1.77 12.96 18.07
C ALA A 278 0.39 13.57 17.77
N GLU A 279 0.32 14.68 17.03
CA GLU A 279 -0.96 15.25 16.60
C GLU A 279 -1.71 14.33 15.64
N TYR A 280 -1.00 13.69 14.70
CA TYR A 280 -1.60 12.76 13.76
C TYR A 280 -2.21 11.53 14.45
N VAL A 281 -1.47 10.95 15.40
CA VAL A 281 -1.93 9.83 16.22
C VAL A 281 -3.12 10.24 17.09
N ARG A 282 -3.09 11.45 17.67
CA ARG A 282 -4.22 12.00 18.44
C ARG A 282 -5.48 12.12 17.60
N TRP A 283 -5.41 12.65 16.38
CA TRP A 283 -6.58 12.76 15.50
C TRP A 283 -7.21 11.42 15.20
N TYR A 284 -6.38 10.40 14.98
CA TYR A 284 -6.86 9.04 14.75
C TYR A 284 -7.53 8.47 16.01
N GLY A 285 -6.93 8.67 17.19
CA GLY A 285 -7.52 8.26 18.47
C GLY A 285 -8.87 8.92 18.72
N GLU A 286 -8.98 10.23 18.48
CA GLU A 286 -10.23 11.00 18.57
C GLU A 286 -11.31 10.49 17.60
N ALA A 287 -10.94 10.17 16.36
CA ALA A 287 -11.88 9.71 15.34
C ALA A 287 -12.37 8.27 15.58
N THR A 288 -11.58 7.44 16.28
CA THR A 288 -11.87 6.02 16.45
C THR A 288 -12.24 5.62 17.87
N GLY A 289 -12.05 6.50 18.86
CA GLY A 289 -12.20 6.18 20.28
C GLY A 289 -11.13 5.25 20.85
N ARG A 290 -10.06 4.95 20.09
CA ARG A 290 -8.97 4.05 20.50
C ARG A 290 -7.88 4.79 21.28
N ASP A 291 -7.21 4.08 22.17
CA ASP A 291 -5.90 4.51 22.68
C ASP A 291 -4.83 4.31 21.58
N ALA A 292 -4.77 5.28 20.67
CA ALA A 292 -3.89 5.22 19.52
C ALA A 292 -2.39 5.34 19.88
N ALA A 293 -2.08 5.90 21.06
CA ALA A 293 -0.71 6.01 21.55
C ALA A 293 -0.27 4.77 22.35
N GLY A 294 -1.20 3.85 22.64
CA GLY A 294 -0.95 2.57 23.29
C GLY A 294 0.10 1.76 22.55
N HIS A 295 1.19 1.44 23.26
CA HIS A 295 2.31 0.66 22.72
C HIS A 295 2.93 1.19 21.42
N TRP A 296 2.83 2.51 21.16
CA TRP A 296 3.14 3.11 19.87
C TRP A 296 4.53 2.80 19.31
N ASP A 297 5.59 2.99 20.11
CA ASP A 297 6.96 2.69 19.68
C ASP A 297 7.18 1.20 19.33
N TYR A 298 6.40 0.28 19.90
CA TYR A 298 6.44 -1.14 19.50
C TYR A 298 5.90 -1.32 18.08
N TYR A 299 4.75 -0.71 17.74
CA TYR A 299 4.18 -0.81 16.39
C TYR A 299 5.06 -0.12 15.34
N ILE A 300 5.75 0.97 15.70
CA ILE A 300 6.79 1.59 14.86
C ILE A 300 7.98 0.65 14.65
N ALA A 301 8.51 0.05 15.72
CA ALA A 301 9.61 -0.93 15.64
C ALA A 301 9.24 -2.13 14.75
N TYR A 302 8.02 -2.66 14.94
CA TYR A 302 7.48 -3.76 14.13
C TYR A 302 7.41 -3.42 12.64
N ASN A 303 6.90 -2.23 12.28
CA ASN A 303 6.77 -1.88 10.86
C ASN A 303 8.11 -1.58 10.21
N LEU A 304 9.05 -0.96 10.94
CA LEU A 304 10.42 -0.75 10.45
C LEU A 304 11.15 -2.08 10.26
N PHE A 305 10.96 -3.04 11.17
CA PHE A 305 11.41 -4.43 11.01
C PHE A 305 10.80 -5.10 9.78
N ARG A 306 9.46 -5.07 9.64
CA ARG A 306 8.75 -5.63 8.49
C ARG A 306 9.30 -5.07 7.19
N MET A 307 9.52 -3.76 7.14
CA MET A 307 10.02 -3.10 5.95
C MET A 307 11.48 -3.46 5.66
N ALA A 308 12.34 -3.48 6.67
CA ALA A 308 13.71 -3.96 6.53
C ALA A 308 13.76 -5.41 6.00
N ALA A 309 12.86 -6.30 6.46
CA ALA A 309 12.74 -7.67 5.94
C ALA A 309 12.32 -7.72 4.47
N ILE A 310 11.37 -6.88 4.06
CA ILE A 310 10.94 -6.77 2.65
C ILE A 310 12.10 -6.33 1.77
N LEU A 311 12.82 -5.27 2.17
CA LEU A 311 13.98 -4.75 1.43
C LEU A 311 15.14 -5.75 1.40
N HIS A 312 15.36 -6.49 2.49
CA HIS A 312 16.33 -7.58 2.53
C HIS A 312 15.98 -8.70 1.54
N GLY A 313 14.69 -9.07 1.42
CA GLY A 313 14.24 -10.02 0.40
C GLY A 313 14.41 -9.49 -1.04
N ILE A 314 14.29 -8.19 -1.26
CA ILE A 314 14.62 -7.56 -2.56
C ILE A 314 16.12 -7.66 -2.84
N ALA A 315 16.97 -7.39 -1.85
CA ALA A 315 18.42 -7.53 -1.97
C ALA A 315 18.82 -8.97 -2.35
N GLN A 316 18.19 -9.96 -1.72
CA GLN A 316 18.40 -11.37 -2.04
C GLN A 316 18.03 -11.68 -3.50
N ARG A 317 16.83 -11.29 -3.94
CA ARG A 317 16.41 -11.48 -5.34
C ARG A 317 17.33 -10.77 -6.33
N ALA A 318 17.88 -9.62 -5.97
CA ALA A 318 18.84 -8.90 -6.81
C ALA A 318 20.16 -9.67 -6.94
N GLN A 319 20.67 -10.27 -5.86
CA GLN A 319 21.87 -11.11 -5.92
C GLN A 319 21.64 -12.40 -6.71
N ASP A 320 20.46 -12.99 -6.60
CA ASP A 320 20.08 -14.21 -7.33
C ASP A 320 19.83 -13.95 -8.84
N GLY A 321 19.92 -12.69 -9.30
CA GLY A 321 19.62 -12.32 -10.69
C GLY A 321 18.14 -12.32 -11.04
N ASN A 322 17.26 -12.39 -10.03
CA ASN A 322 15.80 -12.54 -10.15
C ASN A 322 15.03 -11.26 -9.74
N ALA A 323 15.70 -10.11 -9.67
CA ALA A 323 15.05 -8.84 -9.36
C ALA A 323 14.31 -8.28 -10.58
N ALA A 324 13.05 -7.87 -10.36
CA ALA A 324 12.22 -7.27 -11.41
C ALA A 324 12.61 -5.81 -11.76
N SER A 325 13.34 -5.11 -10.87
CA SER A 325 13.64 -3.68 -11.03
C SER A 325 15.14 -3.40 -11.10
N ALA A 326 15.51 -2.43 -11.95
CA ALA A 326 16.90 -1.97 -12.12
C ALA A 326 17.48 -1.31 -10.86
N ASP A 327 16.63 -0.83 -9.94
CA ASP A 327 17.03 -0.18 -8.69
C ASP A 327 17.08 -1.15 -7.48
N ALA A 328 16.85 -2.45 -7.69
CA ALA A 328 16.69 -3.42 -6.60
C ALA A 328 17.88 -3.48 -5.63
N VAL A 329 19.11 -3.28 -6.13
CA VAL A 329 20.31 -3.22 -5.29
C VAL A 329 20.28 -2.00 -4.37
N GLN A 330 19.97 -0.81 -4.92
CA GLN A 330 19.87 0.44 -4.15
C GLN A 330 18.72 0.38 -3.14
N THR A 331 17.59 -0.21 -3.53
CA THR A 331 16.43 -0.40 -2.67
C THR A 331 16.72 -1.42 -1.56
N GLY A 332 17.44 -2.50 -1.85
CA GLY A 332 17.90 -3.47 -0.86
C GLY A 332 18.87 -2.88 0.17
N ALA A 333 19.76 -1.96 -0.23
CA ALA A 333 20.73 -1.32 0.66
C ALA A 333 20.08 -0.51 1.80
N LYS A 334 18.82 -0.09 1.64
CA LYS A 334 18.06 0.64 2.67
C LYS A 334 17.59 -0.24 3.84
N ALA A 335 17.67 -1.57 3.72
CA ALA A 335 17.22 -2.49 4.78
C ALA A 335 17.93 -2.26 6.11
N GLY A 336 19.27 -2.09 6.09
CA GLY A 336 20.07 -1.87 7.29
C GLY A 336 19.70 -0.60 8.05
N PRO A 337 19.70 0.58 7.40
CA PRO A 337 19.25 1.83 8.00
C PRO A 337 17.85 1.77 8.62
N LEU A 338 16.88 1.13 7.94
CA LEU A 338 15.53 0.96 8.49
C LEU A 338 15.50 0.05 9.72
N ALA A 339 16.30 -1.02 9.73
CA ALA A 339 16.44 -1.88 10.90
C ALA A 339 17.01 -1.12 12.11
N GLU A 340 17.98 -0.22 11.90
CA GLU A 340 18.52 0.62 12.99
C GLU A 340 17.46 1.57 13.57
N LEU A 341 16.65 2.22 12.72
CA LEU A 341 15.52 3.03 13.19
C LEU A 341 14.50 2.19 13.97
N GLY A 342 14.23 0.97 13.51
CA GLY A 342 13.37 0.02 14.21
C GLY A 342 13.90 -0.34 15.59
N TRP A 343 15.21 -0.60 15.69
CA TRP A 343 15.86 -0.89 16.97
C TRP A 343 15.83 0.30 17.93
N GLN A 344 16.02 1.53 17.44
CA GLN A 344 15.87 2.73 18.25
C GLN A 344 14.44 2.88 18.80
N ALA A 345 13.42 2.53 18.01
CA ALA A 345 12.04 2.52 18.47
C ALA A 345 11.81 1.47 19.58
N ALA A 346 12.34 0.25 19.40
CA ALA A 346 12.32 -0.77 20.45
C ALA A 346 12.99 -0.29 21.75
N GLN A 347 14.12 0.39 21.68
CA GLN A 347 14.80 0.96 22.85
C GLN A 347 13.97 2.04 23.56
N ARG A 348 13.29 2.93 22.81
CA ARG A 348 12.36 3.92 23.40
C ARG A 348 11.15 3.24 24.08
N TYR A 349 10.61 2.20 23.46
CA TYR A 349 9.52 1.44 24.05
C TYR A 349 9.92 0.81 25.39
N GLN A 350 11.15 0.29 25.50
CA GLN A 350 11.66 -0.24 26.76
C GLN A 350 11.86 0.87 27.80
N ALA A 351 12.45 1.99 27.42
CA ALA A 351 12.72 3.10 28.34
C ALA A 351 11.45 3.75 28.92
N THR A 352 10.30 3.61 28.26
CA THR A 352 9.01 4.13 28.75
C THR A 352 8.22 3.13 29.61
N ARG A 353 8.70 1.88 29.72
CA ARG A 353 8.00 0.78 30.40
C ARG A 353 8.84 0.00 31.41
N GLY A 354 10.16 0.20 31.43
CA GLY A 354 11.07 -0.22 32.50
C GLY A 354 11.25 0.90 33.50
#